data_AF-A0AAE2XSJ8-F1
#
_entry.id   AF-A0AAE2XSJ8-F1
#
_cell.length_a   1.000
_cell.length_b   1.000
_cell.length_c   1.000
_cell.angle_alpha   90.00
_cell.angle_beta   90.00
_cell.angle_gamma   90.00
#
_symmetry.space_group_name_H-M   'P 1'
#
loop_
_entity.id
_entity.type
_entity.pdbx_description
1 polymer ?
#
loop_
_entity_poly.entity_id
_entity_poly.type
_entity_poly.pdbx_seq_one_letter_code
_entity_poly.pdbx_strand_id
1 'polypeptide(L)'
;MVKFDLKKKLNGMLQVDSRTWMWKIQVDLQKLASYSKSSDPRFLGGDLASLSEIYTVSEINTVFSDHVGVATIFDDIASFPHDQILAKRVSFIVAYPLIFRGNFSVKYLEERSAGKLKYARAKLDVYDKDQDKEIGVVYAMFNEKEEFVGFTTPPDSFLLSI
;
A
#
# COMPACT_ATOMS: atom_id res chain seq x y z
N MET A 1 0.45 10.63 36.60
CA MET A 1 -0.81 10.11 36.01
C MET A 1 -1.33 11.17 35.06
N VAL A 2 -1.23 10.95 33.74
CA VAL A 2 -1.65 11.94 32.73
C VAL A 2 -3.19 11.98 32.70
N LYS A 3 -3.78 13.14 33.02
CA LYS A 3 -5.24 13.35 32.91
C LYS A 3 -5.57 13.53 31.42
N PHE A 4 -6.17 12.51 30.82
CA PHE A 4 -6.73 12.64 29.47
C PHE A 4 -7.98 13.52 29.51
N ASP A 5 -7.97 14.61 28.76
CA ASP A 5 -9.16 15.44 28.55
C ASP A 5 -10.09 14.75 27.55
N LEU A 6 -11.18 14.17 28.06
CA LEU A 6 -12.22 13.49 27.28
C LEU A 6 -12.96 14.43 26.32
N LYS A 7 -12.72 15.75 26.37
CA LYS A 7 -13.24 16.74 25.41
C LYS A 7 -12.33 16.97 24.20
N LYS A 8 -11.12 16.38 24.17
CA LYS A 8 -10.24 16.47 22.98
C LYS A 8 -10.93 15.83 21.78
N LYS A 9 -11.18 16.63 20.74
CA LYS A 9 -11.69 16.16 19.46
C LYS A 9 -10.64 15.25 18.81
N LEU A 10 -11.01 14.01 18.50
CA LEU A 10 -10.16 13.11 17.72
C LEU A 10 -10.06 13.63 16.29
N ASN A 11 -8.85 13.71 15.77
CA ASN A 11 -8.59 14.13 14.40
C ASN A 11 -7.46 13.28 13.79
N GLY A 12 -7.55 13.12 12.48
CA GLY A 12 -6.59 12.36 11.71
C GLY A 12 -6.69 12.74 10.25
N MET A 13 -5.55 12.68 9.56
CA MET A 13 -5.43 12.87 8.13
C MET A 13 -4.55 11.77 7.58
N LEU A 14 -5.02 11.12 6.52
CA LEU A 14 -4.19 10.25 5.70
C LEU A 14 -3.50 11.10 4.65
N GLN A 15 -2.19 10.95 4.54
CA GLN A 15 -1.36 11.65 3.57
C GLN A 15 -0.37 10.68 2.95
N VAL A 16 -0.11 10.83 1.65
CA VAL A 16 1.01 10.15 0.99
C VAL A 16 2.21 11.08 1.11
N ASP A 17 3.32 10.60 1.68
CA ASP A 17 4.55 11.37 1.66
C ASP A 17 5.21 11.27 0.28
N SER A 18 4.70 12.06 -0.67
CA SER A 18 5.22 12.12 -2.05
C SER A 18 6.66 12.62 -2.16
N ARG A 19 7.23 13.20 -1.09
CA ARG A 19 8.63 13.66 -1.07
C ARG A 19 9.60 12.53 -0.76
N THR A 20 9.11 11.45 -0.16
CA THR A 20 9.92 10.35 0.33
C THR A 20 9.44 9.05 -0.31
N TRP A 21 10.10 8.62 -1.39
CA TRP A 21 9.83 7.30 -1.98
C TRP A 21 10.59 6.21 -1.22
N MET A 22 10.04 5.00 -1.19
CA MET A 22 10.61 3.84 -0.49
C MET A 22 11.41 2.95 -1.44
N TRP A 23 10.80 2.53 -2.54
CA TRP A 23 11.46 1.75 -3.61
C TRP A 23 10.85 2.03 -4.98
N LYS A 24 11.65 1.77 -6.01
CA LYS A 24 11.24 1.83 -7.41
C LYS A 24 11.30 0.43 -8.01
N ILE A 25 10.29 0.13 -8.81
CA ILE A 25 10.11 -1.13 -9.51
C ILE A 25 10.06 -0.82 -11.00
N GLN A 26 11.01 -1.37 -11.74
CA GLN A 26 11.01 -1.32 -13.19
C GLN A 26 10.12 -2.45 -13.74
N VAL A 27 9.36 -2.14 -14.79
CA VAL A 27 8.42 -3.07 -15.42
C VAL A 27 8.90 -3.43 -16.83
N ASP A 28 9.11 -4.72 -17.09
CA ASP A 28 9.33 -5.25 -18.44
C ASP A 28 7.98 -5.50 -19.13
N LEU A 29 7.54 -4.51 -19.91
CA LEU A 29 6.28 -4.58 -20.66
C LEU A 29 6.24 -5.69 -21.71
N GLN A 30 7.39 -6.14 -22.25
CA GLN A 30 7.43 -7.22 -23.24
C GLN A 30 7.20 -8.57 -22.58
N LYS A 31 7.85 -8.81 -21.43
CA LYS A 31 7.62 -10.01 -20.63
C LYS A 31 6.21 -10.03 -20.07
N LEU A 32 5.71 -8.91 -19.55
CA LEU A 32 4.33 -8.80 -19.06
C LEU A 32 3.31 -9.14 -20.16
N ALA A 33 3.49 -8.61 -21.37
CA ALA A 33 2.62 -8.89 -22.51
C ALA A 33 2.70 -10.34 -23.01
N SER A 34 3.84 -11.00 -22.82
CA SER A 34 4.01 -12.42 -23.16
C SER A 34 3.34 -13.29 -22.12
N TYR A 35 3.54 -12.97 -20.84
CA TYR A 35 2.96 -13.66 -19.70
C TYR A 35 1.42 -13.56 -19.68
N SER A 36 0.86 -12.39 -19.97
CA SER A 36 -0.60 -12.19 -20.04
C SER A 36 -1.29 -13.00 -21.14
N LYS A 37 -0.53 -13.49 -22.13
CA LYS A 37 -1.05 -14.35 -23.22
C LYS A 37 -0.92 -15.84 -22.90
N SER A 38 0.05 -16.24 -22.09
CA SER A 38 0.36 -17.63 -21.77
C SER A 38 -0.24 -18.12 -20.45
N SER A 39 -0.54 -17.19 -19.53
CA SER A 39 -0.93 -17.49 -18.16
C SER A 39 -2.41 -17.14 -17.94
N ASP A 40 -3.16 -18.01 -17.28
CA ASP A 40 -4.55 -17.71 -16.90
C ASP A 40 -4.53 -16.55 -15.88
N PRO A 41 -5.32 -15.48 -16.06
CA PRO A 41 -5.34 -14.29 -15.21
C PRO A 41 -5.50 -14.59 -13.71
N ARG A 42 -6.08 -15.74 -13.36
CA ARG A 42 -6.27 -16.20 -11.98
C ARG A 42 -4.98 -16.71 -11.32
N PHE A 43 -3.95 -16.99 -12.10
CA PHE A 43 -2.67 -17.55 -11.63
C PHE A 43 -1.50 -16.57 -11.77
N LEU A 44 -1.75 -15.31 -12.16
CA LEU A 44 -0.71 -14.27 -12.26
C LEU A 44 0.04 -14.07 -10.93
N GLY A 45 -0.64 -14.27 -9.78
CA GLY A 45 -0.03 -14.23 -8.46
C GLY A 45 0.65 -15.53 -8.00
N GLY A 46 0.62 -16.61 -8.78
CA GLY A 46 1.12 -17.93 -8.39
C GLY A 46 2.55 -18.26 -8.82
N ASP A 47 3.12 -17.49 -9.75
CA ASP A 47 4.46 -17.72 -10.28
C ASP A 47 5.41 -16.55 -9.95
N LEU A 48 5.92 -16.58 -8.71
CA LEU A 48 6.86 -15.58 -8.19
C LEU A 48 8.11 -15.43 -9.05
N ALA A 49 8.57 -16.50 -9.71
CA ALA A 49 9.74 -16.46 -10.59
C ALA A 49 9.46 -15.58 -11.82
N SER A 50 8.35 -15.82 -12.51
CA SER A 50 7.90 -14.98 -13.62
C SER A 50 7.66 -13.52 -13.21
N LEU A 51 7.07 -13.28 -12.03
CA LEU A 51 6.87 -11.93 -11.53
C LEU A 51 8.20 -11.20 -11.26
N SER A 52 9.20 -11.87 -10.67
CA SER A 52 10.52 -11.27 -10.45
C SER A 52 11.26 -10.90 -11.73
N GLU A 53 10.94 -11.59 -12.83
CA GLU A 53 11.49 -11.29 -14.15
C GLU A 53 10.80 -10.12 -14.86
N ILE A 54 9.52 -9.89 -14.55
CA ILE A 54 8.72 -8.79 -15.10
C ILE A 54 8.93 -7.51 -14.27
N TYR A 55 8.99 -7.65 -12.95
CA TYR A 55 9.05 -6.57 -11.98
C TYR A 55 10.37 -6.63 -11.24
N THR A 56 11.29 -5.74 -11.59
CA THR A 56 12.60 -5.66 -10.96
C THR A 56 12.63 -4.49 -9.99
N VAL A 57 12.89 -4.75 -8.70
CA VAL A 57 13.19 -3.67 -7.74
C VAL A 57 14.52 -3.04 -8.13
N SER A 58 14.46 -1.88 -8.80
CA SER A 58 15.63 -1.23 -9.39
C SER A 58 16.39 -0.37 -8.39
N GLU A 59 15.66 0.22 -7.43
CA GLU A 59 16.24 1.08 -6.39
C GLU A 59 15.46 0.92 -5.08
N ILE A 60 16.17 0.90 -3.96
CA ILE A 60 15.60 1.02 -2.60
C ILE A 60 16.21 2.26 -1.97
N ASN A 61 15.38 3.16 -1.46
CA ASN A 61 15.83 4.31 -0.70
C ASN A 61 16.46 3.79 0.60
N THR A 62 17.70 4.20 0.88
CA THR A 62 18.50 3.69 2.00
C THR A 62 17.87 3.96 3.37
N VAL A 63 17.01 4.98 3.48
CA VAL A 63 16.23 5.24 4.71
C VAL A 63 15.28 4.07 5.05
N PHE A 64 14.87 3.29 4.03
CA PHE A 64 13.94 2.18 4.15
C PHE A 64 14.59 0.81 3.88
N SER A 65 15.93 0.71 3.83
CA SER A 65 16.60 -0.57 3.52
C SER A 65 16.24 -1.68 4.51
N ASP A 66 16.05 -1.31 5.78
CA ASP A 66 15.71 -2.24 6.87
C ASP A 66 14.20 -2.26 7.17
N HIS A 67 13.39 -1.63 6.29
CA HIS A 67 11.96 -1.54 6.49
C HIS A 67 11.29 -2.90 6.30
N VAL A 68 10.40 -3.29 7.23
CA VAL A 68 9.73 -4.61 7.23
C VAL A 68 8.95 -4.86 5.93
N GLY A 69 8.43 -3.80 5.30
CA GLY A 69 7.72 -3.88 4.03
C GLY A 69 8.57 -4.29 2.81
N VAL A 70 9.91 -4.25 2.91
CA VAL A 70 10.77 -4.69 1.79
C VAL A 70 10.60 -6.19 1.50
N ALA A 71 10.37 -7.00 2.54
CA ALA A 71 10.13 -8.43 2.38
C ALA A 71 8.78 -8.76 1.72
N THR A 72 7.81 -7.84 1.79
CA THR A 72 6.44 -8.04 1.27
C THR A 72 6.25 -7.47 -0.13
N ILE A 73 7.27 -6.86 -0.74
CA ILE A 73 7.18 -6.26 -2.08
C ILE A 73 6.68 -7.27 -3.13
N PHE A 74 7.10 -8.54 -3.04
CA PHE A 74 6.66 -9.56 -3.99
C PHE A 74 5.19 -9.94 -3.83
N ASP A 75 4.66 -9.93 -2.60
CA ASP A 75 3.23 -10.14 -2.34
C ASP A 75 2.41 -8.98 -2.91
N ASP A 76 2.92 -7.75 -2.77
CA ASP A 76 2.30 -6.56 -3.38
C ASP A 76 2.32 -6.65 -4.91
N ILE A 77 3.46 -7.00 -5.52
CA ILE A 77 3.62 -7.15 -6.97
C ILE A 77 2.62 -8.16 -7.54
N ALA A 78 2.41 -9.28 -6.85
CA ALA A 78 1.45 -10.31 -7.26
C ALA A 78 0.00 -9.80 -7.30
N SER A 79 -0.30 -8.70 -6.62
CA SER A 79 -1.63 -8.08 -6.57
C SER A 79 -1.82 -6.92 -7.58
N PHE A 80 -0.76 -6.53 -8.30
CA PHE A 80 -0.83 -5.39 -9.20
C PHE A 80 -1.80 -5.61 -10.37
N PRO A 81 -2.47 -4.55 -10.88
CA PRO A 81 -3.40 -4.65 -11.99
C PRO A 81 -2.65 -4.76 -13.31
N HIS A 82 -2.09 -5.95 -13.58
CA HIS A 82 -1.24 -6.25 -14.73
C HIS A 82 -1.81 -5.75 -16.07
N ASP A 83 -3.11 -5.92 -16.30
CA ASP A 83 -3.79 -5.44 -17.52
C ASP A 83 -3.76 -3.91 -17.65
N GLN A 84 -3.95 -3.18 -16.55
CA GLN A 84 -3.89 -1.73 -16.54
C GLN A 84 -2.46 -1.22 -16.73
N ILE A 85 -1.49 -1.88 -16.10
CA ILE A 85 -0.06 -1.61 -16.26
C ILE A 85 0.33 -1.73 -17.74
N LEU A 86 -0.12 -2.81 -18.39
CA LEU A 86 0.14 -3.03 -19.81
C LEU A 86 -0.56 -2.00 -20.70
N ALA A 87 -1.86 -1.76 -20.46
CA ALA A 87 -2.65 -0.82 -21.24
C ALA A 87 -2.12 0.62 -21.16
N LYS A 88 -1.68 1.05 -19.98
CA LYS A 88 -1.11 2.38 -19.73
C LYS A 88 0.37 2.49 -20.06
N ARG A 89 1.01 1.40 -20.51
CA ARG A 89 2.46 1.34 -20.82
C ARG A 89 3.31 1.83 -19.64
N VAL A 90 3.01 1.31 -18.45
CA VAL A 90 3.74 1.65 -17.22
C VAL A 90 5.15 1.07 -17.28
N SER A 91 6.16 1.93 -17.17
CA SER A 91 7.57 1.53 -17.16
C SER A 91 8.15 1.48 -15.75
N PHE A 92 7.60 2.30 -14.84
CA PHE A 92 8.05 2.38 -13.45
C PHE A 92 6.87 2.40 -12.50
N ILE A 93 7.02 1.72 -11.37
CA ILE A 93 6.12 1.78 -10.23
C ILE A 93 6.93 2.22 -9.02
N VAL A 94 6.48 3.27 -8.35
CA VAL A 94 7.18 3.87 -7.20
C VAL A 94 6.32 3.74 -5.95
N ALA A 95 6.90 3.19 -4.90
CA ALA A 95 6.29 3.07 -3.59
C ALA A 95 6.51 4.34 -2.76
N TYR A 96 5.43 4.84 -2.16
CA TYR A 96 5.44 5.95 -1.22
C TYR A 96 4.77 5.52 0.09
N PRO A 97 5.26 5.97 1.26
CA PRO A 97 4.65 5.61 2.53
C PRO A 97 3.33 6.36 2.70
N LEU A 98 2.32 5.62 3.17
CA LEU A 98 1.06 6.17 3.62
C LEU A 98 1.18 6.54 5.09
N ILE A 99 1.11 7.83 5.38
CA ILE A 99 1.24 8.36 6.72
C ILE A 99 -0.15 8.73 7.25
N PHE A 100 -0.52 8.15 8.39
CA PHE A 100 -1.58 8.67 9.22
C PHE A 100 -1.00 9.71 10.17
N ARG A 101 -1.42 10.96 10.02
CA ARG A 101 -1.12 12.04 10.96
C ARG A 101 -2.34 12.31 11.82
N GLY A 102 -2.24 12.08 13.12
CA GLY A 102 -3.37 12.35 14.01
C GLY A 102 -3.05 12.11 15.46
N ASN A 103 -4.04 12.39 16.30
CA ASN A 103 -3.93 12.27 17.75
C ASN A 103 -4.47 10.94 18.28
N PHE A 104 -4.68 9.93 17.43
CA PHE A 104 -5.12 8.61 17.84
C PHE A 104 -4.62 7.50 16.91
N SER A 105 -4.71 6.24 17.33
CA SER A 105 -4.57 5.09 16.44
C SER A 105 -5.44 3.92 16.88
N VAL A 106 -5.98 3.18 15.92
CA VAL A 106 -6.72 1.93 16.17
C VAL A 106 -5.71 0.81 16.36
N LYS A 107 -5.80 0.08 17.48
CA LYS A 107 -4.87 -1.00 17.81
C LYS A 107 -5.44 -2.39 17.54
N TYR A 108 -6.75 -2.58 17.69
CA TYR A 108 -7.38 -3.89 17.61
C TYR A 108 -8.87 -3.76 17.36
N LEU A 109 -9.40 -4.57 16.45
CA LEU A 109 -10.83 -4.73 16.21
C LEU A 109 -11.26 -6.13 16.68
N GLU A 110 -12.04 -6.18 17.76
CA GLU A 110 -12.64 -7.43 18.22
C GLU A 110 -14.04 -7.57 17.64
N GLU A 111 -14.25 -8.46 16.67
CA GLU A 111 -15.59 -8.84 16.26
C GLU A 111 -16.22 -9.74 17.33
N ARG A 112 -17.35 -9.29 17.90
CA ARG A 112 -18.15 -10.09 18.82
C ARG A 112 -19.52 -10.36 18.22
N SER A 113 -19.99 -11.59 18.39
CA SER A 113 -21.37 -11.99 18.13
C SER A 113 -22.09 -12.18 19.48
N ALA A 114 -23.13 -11.39 19.72
CA ALA A 114 -24.07 -11.62 20.81
C ALA A 114 -25.46 -11.82 20.20
N GLY A 115 -25.86 -13.08 19.99
CA GLY A 115 -27.11 -13.42 19.30
C GLY A 115 -27.04 -13.13 17.79
N LYS A 116 -28.07 -12.46 17.24
CA LYS A 116 -28.17 -12.13 15.80
C LYS A 116 -27.41 -10.86 15.38
N LEU A 117 -26.83 -10.11 16.33
CA LEU A 117 -26.12 -8.87 16.07
C LEU A 117 -24.60 -9.11 16.16
N LYS A 118 -23.90 -8.75 15.09
CA LYS A 118 -22.44 -8.64 15.07
C LYS A 118 -22.06 -7.20 15.40
N TYR A 119 -21.16 -6.98 16.34
CA TYR A 119 -20.57 -5.67 16.61
C TYR A 119 -19.06 -5.77 16.78
N ALA A 120 -18.35 -4.73 16.36
CA ALA A 120 -16.90 -4.67 16.45
C ALA A 120 -16.48 -3.70 17.57
N ARG A 121 -15.52 -4.11 18.41
CA ARG A 121 -14.91 -3.24 19.43
C ARG A 121 -13.51 -2.85 19.00
N ALA A 122 -13.32 -1.57 18.67
CA ALA A 122 -12.01 -1.00 18.40
C ALA A 122 -11.34 -0.51 19.69
N LYS A 123 -10.08 -0.89 19.95
CA LYS A 123 -9.23 -0.22 20.95
C LYS A 123 -8.53 0.98 20.30
N LEU A 124 -8.73 2.16 20.86
CA LEU A 124 -8.07 3.40 20.44
C LEU A 124 -6.97 3.77 21.44
N ASP A 125 -5.75 3.96 20.93
CA ASP A 125 -4.68 4.65 21.66
C ASP A 125 -4.77 6.14 21.29
N VAL A 126 -4.92 7.02 22.28
CA VAL A 126 -5.03 8.48 22.08
C VAL A 126 -3.75 9.15 22.55
N TYR A 127 -3.29 10.15 21.80
CA TYR A 127 -2.03 10.85 22.00
C TYR A 127 -2.26 12.31 22.42
N ASP A 128 -1.30 12.86 23.16
CA ASP A 128 -1.38 14.26 23.60
C ASP A 128 -1.10 15.26 22.49
N LYS A 129 -0.37 14.85 21.45
CA LYS A 129 -0.02 15.61 20.26
C LYS A 129 -0.21 14.73 19.03
N ASP A 130 -0.34 15.35 17.86
CA ASP A 130 -0.32 14.64 16.60
C ASP A 130 0.97 13.81 16.48
N GLN A 131 0.82 12.58 15.99
CA GLN A 131 1.91 11.69 15.65
C GLN A 131 1.76 11.33 14.18
N ASP A 132 2.89 11.27 13.49
CA ASP A 132 2.96 10.71 12.14
C ASP A 132 3.27 9.23 12.28
N LYS A 133 2.42 8.39 11.68
CA LYS A 133 2.60 6.93 11.67
C LYS A 133 2.51 6.44 10.24
N GLU A 134 3.51 5.69 9.81
CA GLU A 134 3.38 4.88 8.61
C GLU A 134 2.36 3.76 8.87
N ILE A 135 1.38 3.66 7.99
CA ILE A 135 0.29 2.68 8.10
C ILE A 135 0.13 1.82 6.84
N GLY A 136 1.01 2.00 5.84
CA GLY A 136 0.98 1.24 4.60
C GLY A 136 1.81 1.88 3.50
N VAL A 137 1.68 1.33 2.29
CA VAL A 137 2.41 1.75 1.09
C VAL A 137 1.42 2.06 -0.03
N VAL A 138 1.69 3.11 -0.79
CA VAL A 138 0.95 3.47 -2.00
C VAL A 138 1.89 3.35 -3.19
N TYR A 139 1.44 2.64 -4.21
CA TYR A 139 2.21 2.39 -5.43
C TYR A 139 1.70 3.27 -6.57
N ALA A 140 2.49 4.24 -6.98
CA ALA A 140 2.23 5.14 -8.10
C ALA A 140 2.88 4.60 -9.38
N MET A 141 2.17 4.70 -10.51
CA MET A 141 2.58 4.20 -11.81
C MET A 141 3.02 5.37 -12.70
N PHE A 142 4.11 5.16 -13.42
CA PHE A 142 4.71 6.12 -14.34
C PHE A 142 5.03 5.48 -15.68
N ASN A 143 4.85 6.24 -16.76
CA ASN A 143 5.23 5.81 -18.11
C ASN A 143 6.75 5.99 -18.37
N GLU A 144 7.21 5.67 -19.58
CA GLU A 144 8.62 5.80 -20.00
C GLU A 144 9.17 7.23 -19.93
N LYS A 145 8.28 8.24 -19.92
CA LYS A 145 8.61 9.66 -19.81
C LYS A 145 8.57 10.17 -18.36
N GLU A 146 8.44 9.26 -17.40
CA GLU A 146 8.27 9.55 -15.98
C GLU A 146 7.01 10.38 -15.66
N GLU A 147 5.99 10.33 -16.52
CA GLU A 147 4.71 10.98 -16.26
C GLU A 147 3.82 10.08 -15.41
N PHE A 148 3.17 10.65 -14.39
CA PHE A 148 2.24 9.93 -13.54
C PHE A 148 0.98 9.51 -14.32
N VAL A 149 0.64 8.21 -14.28
CA VAL A 149 -0.50 7.64 -15.01
C VAL A 149 -1.54 6.95 -14.12
N GLY A 150 -1.34 6.99 -12.79
CA GLY A 150 -2.29 6.49 -11.79
C GLY A 150 -1.63 5.70 -10.66
N PHE A 151 -2.43 5.04 -9.84
CA PHE A 151 -1.97 4.14 -8.78
C PHE A 151 -2.27 2.68 -9.13
N THR A 152 -1.47 1.73 -8.64
CA THR A 152 -1.71 0.29 -8.87
C THR A 152 -2.95 -0.19 -8.13
N THR A 153 -3.22 0.35 -6.95
CA THR A 153 -4.49 0.15 -6.24
C THR A 153 -5.39 1.35 -6.54
N PRO A 154 -6.52 1.18 -7.24
CA PRO A 154 -7.50 2.24 -7.40
C PRO A 154 -7.92 2.77 -6.02
N PRO A 155 -8.08 4.09 -5.83
CA PRO A 155 -8.35 4.69 -4.52
C PRO A 155 -9.71 4.30 -3.88
N ASP A 156 -10.53 3.49 -4.54
CA ASP A 156 -11.83 3.02 -4.00
C ASP A 156 -11.67 2.13 -2.76
N SER A 157 -10.47 1.59 -2.52
CA SER A 157 -10.13 0.70 -1.41
C SER A 157 -9.12 1.26 -0.40
N PHE A 158 -9.03 2.60 -0.25
CA PHE A 158 -8.65 3.19 1.06
C PHE A 158 -9.79 3.05 2.10
N LEU A 159 -10.57 1.98 2.00
CA LEU A 159 -11.48 1.55 3.03
C LEU A 159 -10.62 1.06 4.19
N LEU A 160 -10.39 1.95 5.14
CA LEU A 160 -10.26 1.56 6.54
C LEU A 160 -11.51 0.73 6.87
N SER A 161 -11.44 -0.58 6.70
CA SER A 161 -12.45 -1.49 7.21
C SER A 161 -12.38 -1.43 8.73
N ILE A 162 -13.35 -0.73 9.32
CA ILE A 162 -13.73 -0.88 10.72
C ILE A 162 -14.56 -2.15 10.86
#